data_AF-A0A2H3U0A7-F1
#
_entry.id   AF-A0A2H3U0A7-F1
#
_cell.length_a   1.000
_cell.length_b   1.000
_cell.length_c   1.000
_cell.angle_alpha   90.00
_cell.angle_beta   90.00
_cell.angle_gamma   90.00
#
_symmetry.space_group_name_H-M   'P 1'
#
loop_
_entity.id
_entity.type
_entity.pdbx_description
1 polymer ?
#
loop_
_entity_poly.entity_id
_entity_poly.type
_entity_poly.pdbx_seq_one_letter_code
_entity_poly.pdbx_strand_id
1 'polypeptide(L)'
;MHQSSLRLLRMVDDGRPFSKDFKDIFSTLIVSLLPLSAHRVRLTKVEYTFLSQDAISNLMYLKFSQSNRLPDPKDPSRIINTTTAITFSMSKDVARSICQCFINARLIESADGKDQQVYTIKGSIWQLTPKGITILDRFCARNGIQQNQVSELANLKATRLVVLERDSQTDKLHYDQGTIEVVFRRLVGADSCNAMSIMTAADSTSMLEYRHSITEVKTTAELKVNGKTYRDTFTGKAIIDWLMNYSTIMEEREAVAVATLFMTYNLIESVTKDRAYTFQNPDAGNNIFHFSKHAIYQLTQRAKDLINGSSSPRRSPEREHYTSYQRKGIFKDSNTQRLDKILRDPSVRLLFREQSRDTYCEENLTFYQDVDEFIRNSKVVTRAARRELNMTTKAGINDSITQAYRIYHAFLAAGSPCELNIDHQLRNSLITRMTKAVSQDATMIDTLEEVISLFEEAQDVVFKLMASDLVPKFLSNPKYQQQFRSYYFGAVGKGPERG
;
A
#
# COMPACT_ATOMS: atom_id res chain seq x y z
N MET A 1 -20.92 14.44 -26.49
CA MET A 1 -21.08 14.21 -25.03
C MET A 1 -20.29 12.97 -24.60
N HIS A 2 -18.95 13.01 -24.63
CA HIS A 2 -18.08 11.84 -24.33
C HIS A 2 -17.06 12.08 -23.21
N GLN A 3 -17.21 13.14 -22.42
CA GLN A 3 -16.19 13.54 -21.43
C GLN A 3 -16.42 12.97 -20.02
N SER A 4 -17.51 12.23 -19.79
CA SER A 4 -17.89 11.74 -18.45
C SER A 4 -17.20 10.45 -18.02
N SER A 5 -16.55 9.72 -18.94
CA SER A 5 -16.03 8.36 -18.68
C SER A 5 -14.54 8.31 -18.30
N LEU A 6 -13.81 9.44 -18.38
CA LEU A 6 -12.38 9.53 -18.07
C LEU A 6 -12.08 9.78 -16.58
N ARG A 7 -13.09 10.05 -15.74
CA ARG A 7 -12.89 10.41 -14.32
C ARG A 7 -12.68 9.24 -13.36
N LEU A 8 -12.71 7.99 -13.82
CA LEU A 8 -12.49 6.83 -12.94
C LEU A 8 -11.01 6.47 -12.72
N LEU A 9 -10.12 6.94 -13.58
CA LEU A 9 -8.67 6.73 -13.46
C LEU A 9 -8.01 8.06 -13.17
N ARG A 10 -7.56 8.27 -11.93
CA ARG A 10 -6.74 9.44 -11.61
C ARG A 10 -5.39 9.26 -12.26
N MET A 11 -4.94 10.30 -12.94
CA MET A 11 -3.62 10.38 -13.56
C MET A 11 -2.84 11.44 -12.81
N VAL A 12 -1.55 11.22 -12.57
CA VAL A 12 -0.66 12.29 -12.10
C VAL A 12 -0.14 13.11 -13.30
N ASP A 13 0.53 14.22 -13.01
CA ASP A 13 0.98 15.20 -14.01
C ASP A 13 1.91 14.63 -15.10
N ASP A 14 2.62 13.53 -14.81
CA ASP A 14 3.50 12.86 -15.76
C ASP A 14 2.76 11.86 -16.69
N GLY A 15 1.43 11.74 -16.56
CA GLY A 15 0.59 10.88 -17.39
C GLY A 15 0.53 9.42 -16.95
N ARG A 16 1.05 9.03 -15.77
CA ARG A 16 0.83 7.69 -15.20
C ARG A 16 -0.45 7.63 -14.34
N PRO A 17 -1.15 6.49 -14.29
CA PRO A 17 -2.26 6.30 -13.38
C PRO A 17 -1.79 6.27 -11.93
N PHE A 18 -2.64 6.73 -11.01
CA PHE A 18 -2.40 6.59 -9.57
C PHE A 18 -2.20 5.12 -9.21
N SER A 19 -1.33 4.85 -8.24
CA SER A 19 -0.96 3.49 -7.82
C SER A 19 -2.17 2.63 -7.47
N LYS A 20 -3.18 3.20 -6.78
CA LYS A 20 -4.43 2.50 -6.44
C LYS A 20 -5.19 2.09 -7.71
N ASP A 21 -5.41 3.04 -8.62
CA ASP A 21 -6.16 2.81 -9.85
C ASP A 21 -5.43 1.82 -10.77
N PHE A 22 -4.10 1.88 -10.84
CA PHE A 22 -3.28 0.92 -11.56
C PHE A 22 -3.44 -0.52 -11.04
N LYS A 23 -3.43 -0.71 -9.71
CA LYS A 23 -3.69 -2.01 -9.05
C LYS A 23 -5.11 -2.50 -9.30
N ASP A 24 -6.08 -1.60 -9.33
CA ASP A 24 -7.49 -1.92 -9.55
C ASP A 24 -7.75 -2.32 -11.01
N ILE A 25 -7.13 -1.65 -12.00
CA ILE A 25 -7.15 -2.06 -13.41
C ILE A 25 -6.57 -3.47 -13.55
N PHE A 26 -5.38 -3.71 -12.98
CA PHE A 26 -4.73 -5.02 -13.00
C PHE A 26 -5.66 -6.10 -12.45
N SER A 27 -6.20 -5.89 -11.25
CA SER A 27 -7.04 -6.88 -10.59
C SER A 27 -8.36 -7.12 -11.34
N THR A 28 -8.95 -6.06 -11.90
CA THR A 28 -10.16 -6.17 -12.74
C THR A 28 -9.90 -7.02 -13.98
N LEU A 29 -8.75 -6.81 -14.65
CA LEU A 29 -8.35 -7.64 -15.79
C LEU A 29 -8.22 -9.11 -15.37
N ILE A 30 -7.53 -9.40 -14.27
CA ILE A 30 -7.33 -10.79 -13.87
C ILE A 30 -8.67 -11.44 -13.50
N VAL A 31 -9.54 -10.73 -12.77
CA VAL A 31 -10.90 -11.21 -12.47
C VAL A 31 -11.69 -11.51 -13.75
N SER A 32 -11.58 -10.67 -14.80
CA SER A 32 -12.28 -10.91 -16.07
C SER A 32 -11.69 -12.08 -16.88
N LEU A 33 -10.46 -12.50 -16.59
CA LEU A 33 -9.82 -13.67 -17.17
C LEU A 33 -10.06 -14.96 -16.37
N LEU A 34 -10.69 -14.88 -15.18
CA LEU A 34 -10.98 -16.07 -14.38
C LEU A 34 -12.10 -16.93 -15.02
N PRO A 35 -12.00 -18.26 -14.97
CA PRO A 35 -10.87 -19.03 -14.43
C PRO A 35 -9.66 -19.05 -15.37
N LEU A 36 -8.45 -18.86 -14.81
CA LEU A 36 -7.19 -19.02 -15.53
C LEU A 36 -6.99 -20.47 -15.96
N SER A 37 -6.43 -20.64 -17.16
CA SER A 37 -6.28 -21.94 -17.81
C SER A 37 -4.86 -22.50 -17.68
N ALA A 38 -4.71 -23.80 -17.94
CA ALA A 38 -3.41 -24.42 -18.03
C ALA A 38 -2.91 -24.39 -19.48
N HIS A 39 -1.69 -23.93 -19.70
CA HIS A 39 -1.09 -23.91 -21.02
C HIS A 39 0.22 -24.71 -21.05
N ARG A 40 0.50 -25.34 -22.20
CA ARG A 40 1.77 -26.03 -22.42
C ARG A 40 2.81 -25.02 -22.87
N VAL A 41 3.90 -24.93 -22.11
CA VAL A 41 5.05 -24.08 -22.42
C VAL A 41 6.26 -24.99 -22.61
N ARG A 42 6.74 -25.08 -23.86
CA ARG A 42 7.78 -26.05 -24.27
C ARG A 42 7.35 -27.50 -23.95
N LEU A 43 7.96 -28.12 -22.93
CA LEU A 43 7.71 -29.50 -22.52
C LEU A 43 6.89 -29.60 -21.23
N THR A 44 6.58 -28.49 -20.58
CA THR A 44 5.93 -28.46 -19.27
C THR A 44 4.53 -27.86 -19.37
N LYS A 45 3.57 -28.42 -18.64
CA LYS A 45 2.25 -27.81 -18.45
C LYS A 45 2.33 -26.86 -17.25
N VAL A 46 1.95 -25.60 -17.45
CA VAL A 46 1.92 -24.58 -16.40
C VAL A 46 0.47 -24.23 -16.10
N GLU A 47 0.08 -24.37 -14.84
CA GLU A 47 -1.26 -24.06 -14.35
C GLU A 47 -1.42 -22.55 -14.06
N TYR A 48 -2.66 -22.07 -14.04
CA TYR A 48 -3.02 -20.67 -13.74
C TYR A 48 -2.33 -19.63 -14.64
N THR A 49 -2.48 -19.81 -15.95
CA THR A 49 -1.88 -18.96 -16.98
C THR A 49 -2.94 -18.32 -17.88
N PHE A 50 -2.55 -17.26 -18.59
CA PHE A 50 -3.38 -16.61 -19.60
C PHE A 50 -2.55 -16.22 -20.84
N LEU A 51 -3.22 -16.08 -21.98
CA LEU A 51 -2.58 -15.68 -23.24
C LEU A 51 -2.50 -14.17 -23.36
N SER A 52 -1.45 -13.70 -24.04
CA SER A 52 -1.29 -12.27 -24.33
C SER A 52 -2.51 -11.65 -25.03
N GLN A 53 -3.12 -12.39 -25.95
CA GLN A 53 -4.23 -11.90 -26.77
C GLN A 53 -5.50 -11.75 -25.94
N ASP A 54 -5.75 -12.66 -24.99
CA ASP A 54 -6.93 -12.62 -24.13
C ASP A 54 -6.87 -11.42 -23.20
N ALA A 55 -5.69 -11.15 -22.62
CA ALA A 55 -5.47 -9.97 -21.79
C ALA A 55 -5.67 -8.67 -22.57
N ILE A 56 -5.14 -8.57 -23.79
CA ILE A 56 -5.32 -7.40 -24.66
C ILE A 56 -6.80 -7.22 -25.01
N SER A 57 -7.48 -8.30 -25.41
CA SER A 57 -8.88 -8.23 -25.80
C SER A 57 -9.78 -7.81 -24.64
N ASN A 58 -9.49 -8.29 -23.42
CA ASN A 58 -10.20 -7.87 -22.20
C ASN A 58 -9.93 -6.42 -21.86
N LEU A 59 -8.67 -5.96 -21.89
CA LEU A 59 -8.34 -4.56 -21.60
C LEU A 59 -8.99 -3.58 -22.58
N MET A 60 -9.07 -3.92 -23.87
CA MET A 60 -9.72 -3.08 -24.87
C MET A 60 -11.18 -2.76 -24.54
N TYR A 61 -11.87 -3.66 -23.82
CA TYR A 61 -13.25 -3.51 -23.38
C TYR A 61 -13.41 -3.96 -21.92
N LEU A 62 -12.60 -3.36 -21.03
CA LEU A 62 -12.52 -3.80 -19.64
C LEU A 62 -13.84 -3.50 -18.93
N LYS A 63 -14.52 -4.55 -18.45
CA LYS A 63 -15.76 -4.43 -17.69
C LYS A 63 -15.46 -4.55 -16.20
N PHE A 64 -15.68 -3.47 -15.46
CA PHE A 64 -15.71 -3.49 -14.01
C PHE A 64 -17.17 -3.56 -13.56
N SER A 65 -17.54 -4.60 -12.81
CA SER A 65 -18.89 -4.77 -12.28
C SER A 65 -18.86 -4.61 -10.77
N GLN A 66 -19.69 -3.71 -10.27
CA GLN A 66 -19.91 -3.50 -8.85
C GLN A 66 -21.37 -3.84 -8.51
N SER A 67 -21.58 -4.78 -7.59
CA SER A 67 -22.90 -5.12 -7.08
C SER A 67 -23.23 -4.28 -5.85
N ASN A 68 -24.30 -3.50 -5.92
CA ASN A 68 -24.83 -2.74 -4.80
C ASN A 68 -26.11 -3.39 -4.29
N ARG A 69 -26.27 -3.51 -2.97
CA ARG A 69 -27.50 -3.97 -2.33
C ARG A 69 -28.18 -2.77 -1.69
N LEU A 70 -29.38 -2.43 -2.14
CA LEU A 70 -30.16 -1.32 -1.62
C LEU A 70 -31.58 -1.79 -1.31
N PRO A 71 -32.21 -1.35 -0.20
CA PRO A 71 -33.63 -1.60 0.01
C PRO A 71 -34.45 -0.92 -1.11
N ASP A 72 -35.54 -1.57 -1.52
CA ASP A 72 -36.44 -1.05 -2.55
C ASP A 72 -37.01 0.30 -2.07
N PRO A 73 -36.86 1.38 -2.84
CA PRO A 73 -37.40 2.69 -2.47
C PRO A 73 -38.91 2.70 -2.19
N LYS A 74 -39.64 1.71 -2.73
CA LYS A 74 -41.09 1.55 -2.55
C LYS A 74 -41.46 0.55 -1.46
N ASP A 75 -40.54 -0.33 -1.09
CA ASP A 75 -40.72 -1.34 -0.04
C ASP A 75 -39.40 -1.60 0.69
N PRO A 76 -39.15 -0.91 1.82
CA PRO A 76 -37.91 -1.05 2.58
C PRO A 76 -37.61 -2.47 3.09
N SER A 77 -38.59 -3.39 3.08
CA SER A 77 -38.40 -4.79 3.47
C SER A 77 -37.78 -5.65 2.36
N ARG A 78 -37.77 -5.17 1.11
CA ARG A 78 -37.24 -5.86 -0.07
C ARG A 78 -35.85 -5.33 -0.41
N ILE A 79 -34.86 -6.20 -0.61
CA ILE A 79 -33.51 -5.82 -1.06
C ILE A 79 -33.41 -5.94 -2.58
N ILE A 80 -33.08 -4.84 -3.26
CA ILE A 80 -32.71 -4.77 -4.68
C ILE A 80 -31.19 -4.91 -4.81
N ASN A 81 -30.76 -5.88 -5.61
CA ASN A 81 -29.38 -6.00 -6.05
C ASN A 81 -29.21 -5.24 -7.37
N THR A 82 -28.61 -4.05 -7.31
CA THR A 82 -28.26 -3.25 -8.48
C THR A 82 -26.82 -3.53 -8.87
N THR A 83 -26.61 -4.23 -9.99
CA THR A 83 -25.28 -4.45 -10.54
C THR A 83 -24.95 -3.36 -11.55
N THR A 84 -24.06 -2.44 -11.18
CA THR A 84 -23.53 -1.41 -12.09
C THR A 84 -22.31 -1.96 -12.81
N ALA A 85 -22.40 -2.12 -14.13
CA ALA A 85 -21.27 -2.51 -14.97
C ALA A 85 -20.73 -1.28 -15.72
N ILE A 86 -19.48 -0.90 -15.42
CA ILE A 86 -18.74 0.16 -16.10
C ILE A 86 -17.82 -0.49 -17.13
N THR A 87 -17.94 -0.09 -18.39
CA THR A 87 -17.06 -0.58 -19.46
C THR A 87 -16.09 0.52 -19.85
N PHE A 88 -14.80 0.26 -19.69
CA PHE A 88 -13.73 1.09 -20.21
C PHE A 88 -13.38 0.62 -21.62
N SER A 89 -13.26 1.54 -22.55
CA SER A 89 -12.79 1.26 -23.91
C SER A 89 -11.43 1.89 -24.14
N MET A 90 -10.48 1.13 -24.67
CA MET A 90 -9.15 1.63 -25.03
C MET A 90 -8.65 1.00 -26.33
N SER A 91 -7.68 1.65 -26.97
CA SER A 91 -7.04 1.10 -28.17
C SER A 91 -6.15 -0.11 -27.81
N LYS A 92 -5.88 -0.95 -28.82
CA LYS A 92 -4.99 -2.10 -28.68
C LYS A 92 -3.59 -1.72 -28.21
N ASP A 93 -3.07 -0.58 -28.68
CA ASP A 93 -1.73 -0.11 -28.31
C ASP A 93 -1.69 0.38 -26.86
N VAL A 94 -2.75 1.04 -26.39
CA VAL A 94 -2.89 1.42 -24.98
C VAL A 94 -3.00 0.18 -24.10
N ALA A 95 -3.82 -0.80 -24.47
CA ALA A 95 -3.91 -2.08 -23.77
C ALA A 95 -2.56 -2.79 -23.68
N ARG A 96 -1.77 -2.78 -24.78
CA ARG A 96 -0.41 -3.33 -24.80
C ARG A 96 0.53 -2.59 -23.86
N SER A 97 0.47 -1.26 -23.86
CA SER A 97 1.27 -0.42 -22.97
C SER A 97 0.93 -0.70 -21.49
N ILE A 98 -0.35 -0.87 -21.15
CA ILE A 98 -0.77 -1.26 -19.80
C ILE A 98 -0.22 -2.64 -19.39
N CYS A 99 -0.30 -3.64 -20.28
CA CYS A 99 0.31 -4.94 -20.01
C CYS A 99 1.83 -4.84 -19.82
N GLN A 100 2.52 -3.99 -20.60
CA GLN A 100 3.95 -3.71 -20.39
C GLN A 100 4.21 -3.12 -19.00
N CYS A 101 3.36 -2.19 -18.54
CA CYS A 101 3.45 -1.66 -17.19
C CYS A 101 3.27 -2.75 -16.12
N PHE A 102 2.40 -3.75 -16.33
CA PHE A 102 2.26 -4.87 -15.40
C PHE A 102 3.54 -5.73 -15.28
N ILE A 103 4.27 -5.93 -16.39
CA ILE A 103 5.59 -6.57 -16.35
C ILE A 103 6.57 -5.70 -15.57
N ASN A 104 6.67 -4.42 -15.91
CA ASN A 104 7.61 -3.48 -15.26
C ASN A 104 7.37 -3.39 -13.74
N ALA A 105 6.09 -3.41 -13.34
CA ALA A 105 5.66 -3.41 -11.94
C ALA A 105 5.77 -4.78 -11.26
N ARG A 106 6.20 -5.82 -11.98
CA ARG A 106 6.36 -7.21 -11.53
C ARG A 106 5.08 -7.84 -11.00
N LEU A 107 3.96 -7.56 -11.67
CA LEU A 107 2.67 -8.16 -11.37
C LEU A 107 2.44 -9.46 -12.14
N ILE A 108 3.04 -9.57 -13.33
CA ILE A 108 3.01 -10.74 -14.20
C ILE A 108 4.42 -11.07 -14.68
N GLU A 109 4.64 -12.33 -15.01
CA GLU A 109 5.89 -12.84 -15.57
C GLU A 109 5.62 -13.90 -16.65
N SER A 110 6.62 -14.15 -17.48
CA SER A 110 6.51 -15.18 -18.52
C SER A 110 6.44 -16.57 -17.90
N ALA A 111 5.46 -17.38 -18.33
CA ALA A 111 5.34 -18.77 -17.91
C ALA A 111 6.45 -19.68 -18.49
N ASP A 112 7.28 -19.17 -19.43
CA ASP A 112 8.37 -19.93 -20.06
C ASP A 112 9.68 -19.93 -19.26
N GLY A 113 9.68 -19.30 -18.09
CA GLY A 113 10.81 -19.22 -17.16
C GLY A 113 11.93 -18.29 -17.62
N LYS A 114 11.79 -17.60 -18.76
CA LYS A 114 12.72 -16.53 -19.14
C LYS A 114 12.29 -15.21 -18.54
N ASP A 115 13.28 -14.41 -18.15
CA ASP A 115 13.06 -13.02 -17.76
C ASP A 115 12.70 -12.16 -18.99
N GLN A 116 11.44 -12.24 -19.39
CA GLN A 116 10.92 -11.54 -20.55
C GLN A 116 10.48 -10.12 -20.16
N GLN A 117 11.33 -9.14 -20.47
CA GLN A 117 11.12 -7.74 -20.12
C GLN A 117 10.12 -7.00 -21.04
N VAL A 118 9.75 -7.57 -22.19
CA VAL A 118 8.87 -6.93 -23.18
C VAL A 118 7.60 -7.74 -23.39
N TYR A 119 6.44 -7.08 -23.33
CA TYR A 119 5.16 -7.71 -23.61
C TYR A 119 4.99 -7.96 -25.11
N THR A 120 4.98 -9.23 -25.50
CA THR A 120 4.76 -9.68 -26.88
C THR A 120 3.34 -10.22 -27.05
N ILE A 121 2.63 -9.72 -28.06
CA ILE A 121 1.22 -10.07 -28.27
C ILE A 121 1.05 -11.51 -28.78
N LYS A 122 1.96 -12.02 -29.62
CA LYS A 122 1.78 -13.32 -30.27
C LYS A 122 2.53 -14.42 -29.50
N GLY A 123 1.80 -15.44 -29.07
CA GLY A 123 2.35 -16.72 -28.59
C GLY A 123 2.94 -16.69 -27.19
N SER A 124 2.82 -15.58 -26.46
CA SER A 124 3.29 -15.49 -25.07
C SER A 124 2.21 -15.90 -24.09
N ILE A 125 2.65 -16.63 -23.08
CA ILE A 125 1.84 -17.17 -21.99
C ILE A 125 2.38 -16.53 -20.71
N TRP A 126 1.48 -15.95 -19.93
CA TRP A 126 1.81 -15.21 -18.72
C TRP A 126 1.21 -15.88 -17.50
N GLN A 127 1.86 -15.71 -16.36
CA GLN A 127 1.36 -16.06 -15.05
C GLN A 127 1.51 -14.88 -14.09
N LEU A 128 0.73 -14.91 -13.00
CA LEU A 128 0.84 -13.92 -11.94
C LEU A 128 2.10 -14.17 -11.11
N THR A 129 2.80 -13.10 -10.75
CA THR A 129 3.86 -13.17 -9.73
C THR A 129 3.23 -13.28 -8.33
N PRO A 130 4.00 -13.67 -7.29
CA PRO A 130 3.56 -13.59 -5.90
C PRO A 130 2.97 -12.22 -5.51
N LYS A 131 3.59 -11.13 -5.98
CA LYS A 131 3.11 -9.77 -5.76
C LYS A 131 1.77 -9.51 -6.45
N GLY A 132 1.64 -9.92 -7.71
CA GLY A 132 0.38 -9.83 -8.45
C GLY A 132 -0.75 -10.58 -7.76
N ILE A 133 -0.48 -11.79 -7.26
CA ILE A 133 -1.45 -12.60 -6.50
C ILE A 133 -1.87 -11.89 -5.22
N THR A 134 -0.93 -11.35 -4.43
CA THR A 134 -1.29 -10.61 -3.20
C THR A 134 -2.12 -9.37 -3.49
N ILE A 135 -1.86 -8.66 -4.60
CA ILE A 135 -2.66 -7.50 -5.00
C ILE A 135 -4.08 -7.92 -5.41
N LEU A 136 -4.19 -8.99 -6.20
CA LEU A 136 -5.48 -9.57 -6.62
C LEU A 136 -6.30 -10.03 -5.41
N ASP A 137 -5.69 -10.77 -4.49
CA ASP A 137 -6.34 -11.28 -3.28
C ASP A 137 -6.92 -10.14 -2.44
N ARG A 138 -6.13 -9.09 -2.20
CA ARG A 138 -6.60 -7.89 -1.49
C ARG A 138 -7.73 -7.17 -2.22
N PHE A 139 -7.66 -7.10 -3.55
CA PHE A 139 -8.71 -6.50 -4.36
C PHE A 139 -10.02 -7.30 -4.27
N CYS A 140 -9.94 -8.63 -4.38
CA CYS A 140 -11.10 -9.51 -4.27
C CYS A 140 -11.72 -9.44 -2.88
N ALA A 141 -10.89 -9.48 -1.82
CA ALA A 141 -11.35 -9.29 -0.45
C ALA A 141 -12.09 -7.97 -0.27
N ARG A 142 -11.49 -6.84 -0.68
CA ARG A 142 -12.09 -5.50 -0.54
C ARG A 142 -13.39 -5.32 -1.32
N ASN A 143 -13.53 -5.98 -2.46
CA ASN A 143 -14.73 -5.88 -3.32
C ASN A 143 -15.73 -7.01 -3.09
N GLY A 144 -15.49 -7.93 -2.15
CA GLY A 144 -16.38 -9.07 -1.88
C GLY A 144 -16.48 -10.07 -3.03
N ILE A 145 -15.45 -10.17 -3.87
CA ILE A 145 -15.41 -11.08 -5.01
C ILE A 145 -15.01 -12.47 -4.51
N GLN A 146 -15.98 -13.38 -4.47
CA GLN A 146 -15.75 -14.78 -4.07
C GLN A 146 -15.41 -15.64 -5.29
N GLN A 147 -14.13 -15.97 -5.45
CA GLN A 147 -13.63 -16.81 -6.55
C GLN A 147 -12.64 -17.84 -6.01
N ASN A 148 -12.99 -19.13 -6.10
CA ASN A 148 -12.21 -20.23 -5.50
C ASN A 148 -10.75 -20.26 -5.99
N GLN A 149 -10.52 -20.00 -7.28
CA GLN A 149 -9.18 -20.01 -7.87
C GLN A 149 -8.29 -18.88 -7.31
N VAL A 150 -8.87 -17.76 -6.88
CA VAL A 150 -8.11 -16.67 -6.24
C VAL A 150 -7.60 -17.11 -4.87
N SER A 151 -8.46 -17.73 -4.06
CA SER A 151 -8.06 -18.27 -2.76
C SER A 151 -7.02 -19.39 -2.90
N GLU A 152 -7.16 -20.24 -3.90
CA GLU A 152 -6.18 -21.29 -4.23
C GLU A 152 -4.82 -20.68 -4.61
N LEU A 153 -4.80 -19.73 -5.54
CA LEU A 153 -3.60 -18.99 -5.93
C LEU A 153 -2.94 -18.29 -4.75
N ALA A 154 -3.74 -17.63 -3.90
CA ALA A 154 -3.25 -16.95 -2.72
C ALA A 154 -2.61 -17.93 -1.73
N ASN A 155 -3.20 -19.11 -1.55
CA ASN A 155 -2.64 -20.16 -0.70
C ASN A 155 -1.34 -20.76 -1.26
N LEU A 156 -1.17 -20.80 -2.58
CA LEU A 156 -0.01 -21.40 -3.23
C LEU A 156 1.20 -20.46 -3.32
N LYS A 157 0.99 -19.19 -3.67
CA LYS A 157 2.06 -18.30 -4.13
C LYS A 157 2.01 -16.87 -3.57
N ALA A 158 1.03 -16.48 -2.75
CA ALA A 158 0.99 -15.10 -2.22
C ALA A 158 2.19 -14.81 -1.32
N THR A 159 2.62 -13.54 -1.34
CA THR A 159 3.69 -13.02 -0.48
C THR A 159 3.21 -11.89 0.41
N ARG A 160 3.91 -11.64 1.53
CA ARG A 160 3.66 -10.47 2.38
C ARG A 160 4.30 -9.24 1.74
N LEU A 161 3.47 -8.26 1.35
CA LEU A 161 3.93 -6.97 0.84
C LEU A 161 4.03 -5.93 1.95
N VAL A 162 5.10 -5.13 1.92
CA VAL A 162 5.21 -3.87 2.65
C VAL A 162 4.35 -2.81 1.96
N VAL A 163 3.30 -2.37 2.64
CA VAL A 163 2.36 -1.37 2.14
C VAL A 163 2.88 0.02 2.47
N LEU A 164 3.45 0.68 1.48
CA LEU A 164 4.02 2.01 1.66
C LEU A 164 2.92 3.08 1.66
N GLU A 165 3.04 4.04 2.58
CA GLU A 165 2.17 5.20 2.62
C GLU A 165 2.45 6.12 1.43
N ARG A 166 1.38 6.61 0.80
CA ARG A 166 1.41 7.56 -0.31
C ARG A 166 0.58 8.79 0.03
N ASP A 167 1.01 9.92 -0.49
CA ASP A 167 0.22 11.14 -0.47
C ASP A 167 -1.01 11.00 -1.39
N SER A 168 -2.20 11.28 -0.87
CA SER A 168 -3.46 11.02 -1.58
C SER A 168 -3.70 11.96 -2.77
N GLN A 169 -3.00 13.10 -2.84
CA GLN A 169 -3.17 14.10 -3.89
C GLN A 169 -2.14 13.94 -5.01
N THR A 170 -0.91 13.58 -4.66
CA THR A 170 0.23 13.51 -5.60
C THR A 170 0.65 12.08 -5.96
N ASP A 171 0.12 11.07 -5.26
CA ASP A 171 0.48 9.66 -5.36
C ASP A 171 1.96 9.36 -5.06
N LYS A 172 2.71 10.32 -4.50
CA LYS A 172 4.12 10.16 -4.16
C LYS A 172 4.27 9.38 -2.85
N LEU A 173 5.32 8.56 -2.79
CA LEU A 173 5.71 7.88 -1.56
C LEU A 173 6.20 8.88 -0.51
N HIS A 174 5.94 8.60 0.77
CA HIS A 174 6.59 9.32 1.85
C HIS A 174 8.05 8.87 1.99
N TYR A 175 8.97 9.85 2.05
CA TYR A 175 10.41 9.65 2.03
C TYR A 175 11.09 10.07 3.34
N ASP A 176 10.34 10.23 4.43
CA ASP A 176 10.91 10.59 5.72
C ASP A 176 11.84 9.49 6.25
N GLN A 177 12.80 9.90 7.09
CA GLN A 177 13.81 9.00 7.64
C GLN A 177 13.20 7.78 8.35
N GLY A 178 12.12 7.99 9.11
CA GLY A 178 11.46 6.92 9.83
C GLY A 178 10.88 5.85 8.90
N THR A 179 10.18 6.28 7.85
CA THR A 179 9.62 5.39 6.83
C THR A 179 10.73 4.60 6.14
N ILE A 180 11.82 5.27 5.73
CA ILE A 180 12.95 4.61 5.07
C ILE A 180 13.64 3.60 5.99
N GLU A 181 13.83 3.92 7.27
CA GLU A 181 14.38 2.99 8.26
C GLU A 181 13.47 1.77 8.48
N VAL A 182 12.14 1.94 8.47
CA VAL A 182 11.20 0.80 8.54
C VAL A 182 11.33 -0.09 7.30
N VAL A 183 11.32 0.49 6.10
CA VAL A 183 11.49 -0.29 4.85
C VAL A 183 12.82 -1.03 4.85
N PHE A 184 13.89 -0.38 5.31
CA PHE A 184 15.22 -0.98 5.40
C PHE A 184 15.26 -2.17 6.36
N ARG A 185 14.65 -2.05 7.54
CA ARG A 185 14.55 -3.18 8.51
C ARG A 185 13.85 -4.40 7.91
N ARG A 186 12.79 -4.19 7.11
CA ARG A 186 12.10 -5.26 6.38
C ARG A 186 12.98 -5.87 5.29
N LEU A 187 13.79 -5.06 4.61
CA LEU A 187 14.71 -5.50 3.56
C LEU A 187 15.78 -6.45 4.08
N VAL A 188 16.39 -6.09 5.21
CA VAL A 188 17.49 -6.85 5.83
C VAL A 188 17.03 -7.92 6.80
N GLY A 189 15.72 -8.04 7.05
CA GLY A 189 15.20 -9.10 7.91
C GLY A 189 15.23 -8.87 9.41
N ALA A 190 15.41 -7.63 9.85
CA ALA A 190 15.59 -7.33 11.27
C ALA A 190 14.43 -7.86 12.15
N ASP A 191 13.22 -7.95 11.60
CA ASP A 191 12.03 -8.36 12.34
C ASP A 191 11.79 -9.89 12.37
N SER A 192 12.42 -10.67 11.49
CA SER A 192 12.37 -12.15 11.55
C SER A 192 13.34 -12.71 12.60
N CYS A 193 14.49 -12.05 12.78
CA CYS A 193 15.48 -12.37 13.80
C CYS A 193 14.90 -12.29 15.22
N ASN A 194 13.97 -11.36 15.48
CA ASN A 194 13.31 -11.25 16.77
C ASN A 194 12.26 -12.35 17.01
N ALA A 195 11.58 -12.82 15.96
CA ALA A 195 10.59 -13.90 16.06
C ALA A 195 11.24 -15.28 16.26
N MET A 196 12.40 -15.52 15.66
CA MET A 196 13.19 -16.75 15.81
C MET A 196 13.70 -17.01 17.24
N SER A 197 13.75 -15.99 18.11
CA SER A 197 14.17 -16.17 19.51
C SER A 197 13.07 -16.70 20.45
N ILE A 198 11.80 -16.73 20.00
CA ILE A 198 10.65 -17.06 20.87
C ILE A 198 10.06 -18.46 20.56
N MET A 199 10.33 -19.06 19.40
CA MET A 199 9.78 -20.37 19.04
C MET A 199 10.86 -21.42 18.93
N THR A 200 11.34 -21.91 20.07
CA THR A 200 11.87 -23.27 20.15
C THR A 200 10.70 -24.23 20.39
N ALA A 201 10.66 -25.29 19.58
CA ALA A 201 9.79 -26.47 19.65
C ALA A 201 8.31 -26.28 19.23
N ALA A 202 7.99 -26.68 17.99
CA ALA A 202 7.09 -27.81 17.68
C ALA A 202 6.53 -27.72 16.24
N ASP A 203 6.91 -28.71 15.45
CA ASP A 203 6.30 -29.35 14.26
C ASP A 203 5.11 -28.72 13.50
N SER A 204 5.26 -28.76 12.15
CA SER A 204 4.23 -28.71 11.08
C SER A 204 3.88 -27.37 10.42
N THR A 205 4.76 -26.35 10.44
CA THR A 205 4.44 -24.97 9.98
C THR A 205 5.10 -24.50 8.68
N SER A 206 5.77 -25.35 7.89
CA SER A 206 6.56 -24.90 6.73
C SER A 206 5.76 -24.12 5.66
N MET A 207 4.47 -24.46 5.46
CA MET A 207 3.56 -23.75 4.54
C MET A 207 3.05 -22.41 5.10
N LEU A 208 2.92 -22.27 6.43
CA LEU A 208 2.51 -21.02 7.08
C LEU A 208 3.70 -20.06 7.24
N GLU A 209 4.93 -20.57 7.43
CA GLU A 209 6.16 -19.77 7.45
C GLU A 209 6.37 -19.02 6.13
N TYR A 210 6.10 -19.65 4.98
CA TYR A 210 6.20 -18.99 3.67
C TYR A 210 5.18 -17.86 3.47
N ARG A 211 4.00 -17.94 4.11
CA ARG A 211 2.93 -16.92 3.99
C ARG A 211 3.23 -15.63 4.75
N HIS A 212 3.99 -15.74 5.84
CA HIS A 212 4.28 -14.61 6.73
C HIS A 212 5.69 -14.04 6.57
N SER A 213 6.61 -14.77 5.94
CA SER A 213 7.98 -14.32 5.72
C SER A 213 8.07 -13.36 4.54
N ILE A 214 8.47 -12.12 4.82
CA ILE A 214 9.02 -11.24 3.79
C ILE A 214 10.40 -11.81 3.45
N THR A 215 10.64 -12.22 2.21
CA THR A 215 11.95 -12.77 1.83
C THR A 215 13.01 -11.69 1.97
N GLU A 216 14.03 -11.94 2.77
CA GLU A 216 15.09 -10.97 3.06
C GLU A 216 16.14 -10.96 1.97
N VAL A 217 16.86 -9.86 1.85
CA VAL A 217 18.05 -9.83 1.02
C VAL A 217 19.18 -10.57 1.74
N LYS A 218 19.56 -11.74 1.22
CA LYS A 218 20.72 -12.49 1.72
C LYS A 218 21.99 -11.66 1.57
N THR A 219 22.67 -11.41 2.69
CA THR A 219 23.99 -10.78 2.71
C THR A 219 25.07 -11.77 2.31
N THR A 220 26.07 -11.30 1.54
CA THR A 220 27.34 -12.01 1.42
C THR A 220 28.23 -11.62 2.60
N ALA A 221 28.56 -12.61 3.43
CA ALA A 221 29.26 -12.41 4.71
C ALA A 221 30.65 -11.80 4.55
N GLU A 222 31.42 -12.21 3.54
CA GLU A 222 32.73 -11.62 3.23
C GLU A 222 32.94 -11.49 1.71
N LEU A 223 33.41 -10.32 1.28
CA LEU A 223 33.76 -10.03 -0.10
C LEU A 223 35.12 -9.31 -0.14
N LYS A 224 36.06 -9.82 -0.94
CA LYS A 224 37.36 -9.15 -1.17
C LYS A 224 37.31 -8.35 -2.46
N VAL A 225 37.49 -7.03 -2.37
CA VAL A 225 37.60 -6.12 -3.52
C VAL A 225 38.86 -5.28 -3.36
N ASN A 226 39.73 -5.29 -4.37
CA ASN A 226 40.99 -4.54 -4.39
C ASN A 226 41.86 -4.75 -3.14
N GLY A 227 41.93 -5.98 -2.62
CA GLY A 227 42.71 -6.32 -1.42
C GLY A 227 42.07 -5.96 -0.07
N LYS A 228 40.94 -5.24 -0.06
CA LYS A 228 40.16 -4.94 1.14
C LYS A 228 39.00 -5.92 1.30
N THR A 229 38.78 -6.39 2.52
CA THR A 229 37.66 -7.28 2.85
C THR A 229 36.48 -6.45 3.35
N TYR A 230 35.33 -6.65 2.75
CA TYR A 230 34.04 -6.06 3.10
C TYR A 230 33.12 -7.17 3.64
N ARG A 231 32.24 -6.83 4.59
CA ARG A 231 31.30 -7.76 5.22
C ARG A 231 29.87 -7.29 5.06
N ASP A 232 28.90 -8.19 5.17
CA ASP A 232 27.47 -7.85 5.10
C ASP A 232 27.13 -7.06 3.82
N THR A 233 27.57 -7.61 2.68
CA THR A 233 27.46 -6.93 1.38
C THR A 233 26.23 -7.37 0.59
N PHE A 234 25.71 -6.48 -0.25
CA PHE A 234 24.58 -6.68 -1.15
C PHE A 234 24.91 -6.21 -2.55
N THR A 235 24.29 -6.82 -3.56
CA THR A 235 24.28 -6.22 -4.90
C THR A 235 23.17 -5.18 -5.01
N GLY A 236 23.39 -4.15 -5.83
CA GLY A 236 22.35 -3.17 -6.14
C GLY A 236 21.10 -3.82 -6.74
N LYS A 237 21.30 -4.87 -7.54
CA LYS A 237 20.23 -5.70 -8.12
C LYS A 237 19.37 -6.39 -7.05
N ALA A 238 19.98 -6.91 -5.98
CA ALA A 238 19.21 -7.56 -4.93
C ALA A 238 18.32 -6.59 -4.15
N ILE A 239 18.80 -5.36 -3.89
CA ILE A 239 18.05 -4.30 -3.22
C ILE A 239 16.85 -3.86 -4.08
N ILE A 240 17.08 -3.56 -5.37
CA ILE A 240 15.98 -3.14 -6.27
C ILE A 240 14.96 -4.27 -6.44
N ASP A 241 15.44 -5.52 -6.50
CA ASP A 241 14.56 -6.67 -6.66
C ASP A 241 13.65 -6.86 -5.46
N TRP A 242 14.20 -6.67 -4.26
CA TRP A 242 13.42 -6.73 -3.04
C TRP A 242 12.36 -5.63 -3.00
N LEU A 243 12.76 -4.38 -3.27
CA LEU A 243 11.85 -3.23 -3.28
C LEU A 243 10.70 -3.42 -4.27
N MET A 244 10.98 -3.94 -5.46
CA MET A 244 9.95 -4.14 -6.48
C MET A 244 9.06 -5.37 -6.22
N ASN A 245 9.57 -6.43 -5.60
CA ASN A 245 8.81 -7.68 -5.39
C ASN A 245 8.03 -7.72 -4.06
N TYR A 246 8.57 -7.12 -3.00
CA TYR A 246 8.05 -7.27 -1.63
C TYR A 246 7.47 -5.97 -1.05
N SER A 247 7.25 -4.96 -1.89
CA SER A 247 6.55 -3.73 -1.51
C SER A 247 5.47 -3.33 -2.51
N THR A 248 4.72 -2.26 -2.20
CA THR A 248 3.72 -1.68 -3.11
C THR A 248 4.29 -0.64 -4.10
N ILE A 249 5.62 -0.60 -4.29
CA ILE A 249 6.25 0.20 -5.36
C ILE A 249 5.86 -0.39 -6.71
N MET A 250 5.49 0.44 -7.70
CA MET A 250 5.09 -0.03 -9.04
C MET A 250 6.10 0.33 -10.13
N GLU A 251 7.06 1.21 -9.82
CA GLU A 251 8.04 1.71 -10.79
C GLU A 251 9.46 1.61 -10.26
N GLU A 252 10.38 1.23 -11.14
CA GLU A 252 11.80 1.11 -10.79
C GLU A 252 12.38 2.45 -10.32
N ARG A 253 11.91 3.58 -10.87
CA ARG A 253 12.33 4.93 -10.47
C ARG A 253 12.04 5.22 -9.00
N GLU A 254 10.86 4.84 -8.51
CA GLU A 254 10.49 4.98 -7.09
C GLU A 254 11.38 4.08 -6.22
N ALA A 255 11.67 2.85 -6.67
CA ALA A 255 12.56 1.95 -5.96
C ALA A 255 14.01 2.47 -5.92
N VAL A 256 14.52 3.07 -7.00
CA VAL A 256 15.83 3.73 -7.02
C VAL A 256 15.85 4.94 -6.09
N ALA A 257 14.77 5.73 -6.01
CA ALA A 257 14.67 6.85 -5.08
C ALA A 257 14.75 6.38 -3.61
N VAL A 258 13.99 5.32 -3.25
CA VAL A 258 14.06 4.70 -1.92
C VAL A 258 15.46 4.15 -1.63
N ALA A 259 16.08 3.45 -2.58
CA ALA A 259 17.42 2.89 -2.40
C ALA A 259 18.51 3.98 -2.29
N THR A 260 18.34 5.11 -2.99
CA THR A 260 19.21 6.28 -2.85
C THR A 260 19.11 6.86 -1.44
N LEU A 261 17.91 6.90 -0.84
CA LEU A 261 17.72 7.34 0.53
C LEU A 261 18.37 6.40 1.57
N PHE A 262 18.50 5.10 1.28
CA PHE A 262 19.32 4.21 2.12
C PHE A 262 20.77 4.68 2.17
N MET A 263 21.32 5.20 1.07
CA MET A 263 22.66 5.80 1.06
C MET A 263 22.66 7.15 1.78
N THR A 264 21.69 8.03 1.49
CA THR A 264 21.59 9.36 2.10
C THR A 264 21.47 9.31 3.63
N TYR A 265 20.70 8.35 4.16
CA TYR A 265 20.57 8.13 5.60
C TYR A 265 21.66 7.25 6.20
N ASN A 266 22.74 6.99 5.45
CA ASN A 266 23.91 6.25 5.88
C ASN A 266 23.53 4.85 6.42
N LEU A 267 22.61 4.15 5.77
CA LEU A 267 22.25 2.76 6.07
C LEU A 267 23.08 1.78 5.23
N ILE A 268 23.43 2.19 4.00
CA ILE A 268 24.33 1.45 3.13
C ILE A 268 25.40 2.38 2.55
N GLU A 269 26.58 1.83 2.30
CA GLU A 269 27.68 2.52 1.62
C GLU A 269 28.08 1.81 0.33
N SER A 270 28.46 2.57 -0.70
CA SER A 270 28.89 2.01 -1.97
C SER A 270 30.32 1.50 -1.88
N VAL A 271 30.50 0.20 -2.09
CA VAL A 271 31.80 -0.49 -2.14
C VAL A 271 32.34 -0.51 -3.56
N THR A 272 31.47 -0.81 -4.52
CA THR A 272 31.82 -0.86 -5.94
C THR A 272 30.68 -0.23 -6.73
N LYS A 273 31.03 0.73 -7.60
CA LYS A 273 30.07 1.30 -8.55
C LYS A 273 30.19 0.57 -9.89
N ASP A 274 29.05 0.43 -10.57
CA ASP A 274 29.04 -0.04 -11.95
C ASP A 274 29.56 1.08 -12.88
N ARG A 275 30.78 0.90 -13.39
CA ARG A 275 31.45 1.86 -14.27
C ARG A 275 30.71 2.06 -15.59
N ALA A 276 30.09 1.02 -16.14
CA ALA A 276 29.33 1.12 -17.39
C ALA A 276 28.07 1.96 -17.16
N TYR A 277 27.39 1.74 -16.04
CA TYR A 277 26.23 2.55 -15.65
C TYR A 277 26.61 4.02 -15.41
N THR A 278 27.73 4.29 -14.70
CA THR A 278 28.24 5.66 -14.49
C THR A 278 28.53 6.36 -15.82
N PHE A 279 29.16 5.64 -16.76
CA PHE A 279 29.52 6.21 -18.06
C PHE A 279 28.28 6.55 -18.92
N GLN A 280 27.24 5.73 -18.84
CA GLN A 280 25.99 5.94 -19.58
C GLN A 280 25.10 7.01 -18.95
N ASN A 281 25.25 7.30 -17.65
CA ASN A 281 24.43 8.26 -16.91
C ASN A 281 25.31 9.29 -16.17
N PRO A 282 26.05 10.14 -16.90
CA PRO A 282 26.96 11.12 -16.29
C PRO A 282 26.20 12.16 -15.43
N ASP A 283 24.96 12.49 -15.79
CA ASP A 283 24.13 13.50 -15.12
C ASP A 283 23.52 13.01 -13.79
N ALA A 284 23.50 11.68 -13.56
CA ALA A 284 22.95 11.10 -12.33
C ALA A 284 23.78 11.48 -11.08
N GLY A 285 24.96 12.08 -11.25
CA GLY A 285 25.85 12.46 -10.16
C GLY A 285 26.39 11.25 -9.40
N ASN A 286 27.38 11.49 -8.54
CA ASN A 286 28.05 10.40 -7.80
C ASN A 286 27.23 9.80 -6.65
N ASN A 287 26.04 10.35 -6.36
CA ASN A 287 25.27 10.06 -5.15
C ASN A 287 23.97 9.28 -5.40
N ILE A 288 23.64 8.95 -6.65
CA ILE A 288 22.46 8.12 -6.97
C ILE A 288 22.81 6.63 -6.81
N PHE A 289 21.82 5.85 -6.38
CA PHE A 289 21.92 4.40 -6.25
C PHE A 289 22.01 3.70 -7.62
N HIS A 290 22.93 2.74 -7.75
CA HIS A 290 23.12 1.91 -8.93
C HIS A 290 22.48 0.54 -8.70
N PHE A 291 21.44 0.21 -9.45
CA PHE A 291 20.68 -1.03 -9.28
C PHE A 291 21.27 -2.25 -10.02
N SER A 292 22.48 -2.13 -10.57
CA SER A 292 23.16 -3.21 -11.30
C SER A 292 23.64 -4.32 -10.37
N LYS A 293 23.81 -5.54 -10.92
CA LYS A 293 24.47 -6.66 -10.23
C LYS A 293 25.96 -6.40 -9.95
N HIS A 294 26.56 -5.46 -10.68
CA HIS A 294 27.96 -5.08 -10.54
C HIS A 294 28.16 -3.94 -9.51
N ALA A 295 27.08 -3.29 -9.11
CA ALA A 295 27.11 -2.35 -8.00
C ALA A 295 27.02 -3.12 -6.68
N ILE A 296 27.97 -2.89 -5.78
CA ILE A 296 28.06 -3.58 -4.49
C ILE A 296 27.98 -2.55 -3.38
N TYR A 297 27.18 -2.86 -2.37
CA TYR A 297 26.93 -2.05 -1.19
C TYR A 297 27.23 -2.84 0.08
N GLN A 298 27.58 -2.14 1.17
CA GLN A 298 27.83 -2.73 2.49
C GLN A 298 26.92 -2.08 3.54
N LEU A 299 26.49 -2.86 4.55
CA LEU A 299 25.86 -2.30 5.77
C LEU A 299 26.82 -1.40 6.53
N THR A 300 26.38 -0.18 6.83
CA THR A 300 27.11 0.74 7.70
C THR A 300 26.97 0.34 9.18
N GLN A 301 27.80 0.91 10.06
CA GLN A 301 27.64 0.73 11.50
C GLN A 301 26.27 1.24 11.98
N ARG A 302 25.80 2.37 11.44
CA ARG A 302 24.48 2.93 11.75
C ARG A 302 23.35 1.95 11.43
N ALA A 303 23.41 1.27 10.28
CA ALA A 303 22.43 0.24 9.95
C ALA A 303 22.47 -0.94 10.93
N LYS A 304 23.66 -1.37 11.38
CA LYS A 304 23.79 -2.44 12.38
C LYS A 304 23.18 -2.03 13.73
N ASP A 305 23.40 -0.80 14.15
CA ASP A 305 22.81 -0.24 15.37
C ASP A 305 21.28 -0.12 15.27
N LEU A 306 20.78 0.19 14.07
CA LEU A 306 19.35 0.24 13.75
C LEU A 306 18.68 -1.14 13.82
N ILE A 307 19.37 -2.18 13.33
CA ILE A 307 18.88 -3.56 13.26
C ILE A 307 18.90 -4.22 14.65
N ASN A 308 20.00 -4.09 15.39
CA ASN A 308 20.19 -4.78 16.66
C ASN A 308 19.47 -4.10 17.84
N GLY A 309 18.81 -2.97 17.60
CA GLY A 309 18.48 -2.00 18.64
C GLY A 309 19.75 -1.51 19.34
N SER A 310 19.65 -0.53 20.22
CA SER A 310 20.80 -0.07 21.03
C SER A 310 21.19 -1.11 22.10
N SER A 311 21.60 -2.31 21.68
CA SER A 311 22.15 -3.39 22.47
C SER A 311 23.65 -3.15 22.67
N SER A 312 24.03 -1.99 23.20
CA SER A 312 25.39 -1.83 23.72
C SER A 312 25.40 -2.28 25.18
N PRO A 313 26.20 -3.30 25.56
CA PRO A 313 26.36 -3.67 26.96
C PRO A 313 27.12 -2.56 27.68
N ARG A 314 26.45 -1.93 28.66
CA ARG A 314 27.00 -1.16 29.79
C ARG A 314 28.40 -0.56 29.57
N ARG A 315 28.47 0.74 29.27
CA ARG A 315 29.46 1.60 29.95
C ARG A 315 28.72 2.39 31.03
N SER A 316 29.16 2.17 32.26
CA SER A 316 28.68 2.82 33.48
C SER A 316 28.55 4.33 33.29
N PRO A 317 27.43 4.97 33.70
CA PRO A 317 27.40 6.42 33.71
C PRO A 317 28.17 6.88 34.95
N GLU A 318 29.37 7.42 34.74
CA GLU A 318 29.89 8.41 35.66
C GLU A 318 28.92 9.59 35.71
N ARG A 319 28.76 10.11 36.92
CA ARG A 319 27.73 11.07 37.32
C ARG A 319 27.87 12.37 36.54
N GLU A 320 26.98 12.60 35.58
CA GLU A 320 26.69 13.93 35.07
C GLU A 320 25.23 14.28 35.34
N HIS A 321 25.04 15.25 36.22
CA HIS A 321 23.77 15.91 36.50
C HIS A 321 23.29 16.66 35.27
N TYR A 322 22.56 15.98 34.38
CA TYR A 322 21.74 16.64 33.37
C TYR A 322 20.26 16.59 33.75
N THR A 323 19.69 17.78 33.70
CA THR A 323 18.36 18.17 34.14
C THR A 323 17.25 17.37 33.45
N SER A 324 16.25 16.98 34.25
CA SER A 324 15.16 16.07 33.93
C SER A 324 14.10 16.57 32.92
N TYR A 325 14.44 17.48 32.01
CA TYR A 325 13.49 18.07 31.07
C TYR A 325 13.60 17.44 29.68
N GLN A 326 12.97 16.28 29.49
CA GLN A 326 12.38 15.83 28.20
C GLN A 326 11.84 14.38 28.17
N ARG A 327 11.92 13.61 29.27
CA ARG A 327 11.33 12.25 29.34
C ARG A 327 9.79 12.19 29.47
N LYS A 328 9.05 13.26 29.17
CA LYS A 328 7.59 13.35 29.39
C LYS A 328 6.89 13.77 28.10
N GLY A 329 6.21 12.85 27.42
CA GLY A 329 5.33 13.27 26.32
C GLY A 329 4.45 12.22 25.66
N ILE A 330 4.59 10.92 25.93
CA ILE A 330 3.72 9.89 25.33
C ILE A 330 3.22 8.85 26.36
N PHE A 331 3.99 8.56 27.42
CA PHE A 331 3.53 7.69 28.51
C PHE A 331 2.40 8.28 29.38
N LYS A 332 2.08 9.58 29.21
CA LYS A 332 0.94 10.25 29.87
C LYS A 332 -0.24 10.56 28.94
N ASP A 333 -0.09 10.34 27.65
CA ASP A 333 -1.12 10.68 26.68
C ASP A 333 -2.27 9.67 26.76
N SER A 334 -3.49 10.15 26.57
CA SER A 334 -4.63 9.26 26.35
C SER A 334 -4.41 8.47 25.05
N ASN A 335 -5.05 7.30 24.92
CA ASN A 335 -4.92 6.53 23.68
C ASN A 335 -5.44 7.31 22.45
N THR A 336 -6.39 8.24 22.64
CA THR A 336 -6.87 9.13 21.58
C THR A 336 -5.78 10.10 21.11
N GLN A 337 -5.02 10.71 22.02
CA GLN A 337 -3.87 11.56 21.68
C GLN A 337 -2.76 10.77 20.99
N ARG A 338 -2.54 9.53 21.43
CA ARG A 338 -1.57 8.63 20.80
C ARG A 338 -2.01 8.26 19.38
N LEU A 339 -3.29 7.95 19.18
CA LEU A 339 -3.82 7.62 17.85
C LEU A 339 -3.67 8.80 16.89
N ASP A 340 -3.97 10.03 17.32
CA ASP A 340 -3.77 11.22 16.49
C ASP A 340 -2.31 11.37 16.02
N LYS A 341 -1.35 11.13 16.92
CA LYS A 341 0.09 11.11 16.56
C LYS A 341 0.42 10.00 15.58
N ILE A 342 -0.08 8.78 15.82
CA ILE A 342 0.11 7.61 14.94
C ILE A 342 -0.44 7.90 13.54
N LEU A 343 -1.63 8.48 13.44
CA LEU A 343 -2.29 8.75 12.16
C LEU A 343 -1.63 9.90 11.39
N ARG A 344 -0.90 10.80 12.04
CA ARG A 344 -0.17 11.89 11.37
C ARG A 344 1.19 11.47 10.85
N ASP A 345 1.93 10.67 11.61
CA ASP A 345 3.27 10.21 11.24
C ASP A 345 3.21 9.04 10.24
N PRO A 346 3.66 9.18 8.98
CA PRO A 346 3.59 8.12 7.97
C PRO A 346 4.30 6.83 8.37
N SER A 347 5.41 6.96 9.08
CA SER A 347 6.25 5.83 9.42
C SER A 347 5.65 4.98 10.53
N VAL A 348 5.07 5.62 11.54
CA VAL A 348 4.33 4.94 12.62
C VAL A 348 2.99 4.43 12.10
N ARG A 349 2.33 5.16 11.20
CA ARG A 349 1.10 4.72 10.52
C ARG A 349 1.31 3.44 9.71
N LEU A 350 2.43 3.33 9.00
CA LEU A 350 2.81 2.11 8.28
C LEU A 350 2.89 0.90 9.23
N LEU A 351 3.57 1.06 10.37
CA LEU A 351 3.67 0.01 11.39
C LEU A 351 2.29 -0.33 11.99
N PHE A 352 1.47 0.68 12.27
CA PHE A 352 0.12 0.50 12.78
C PHE A 352 -0.78 -0.25 11.78
N ARG A 353 -0.63 0.03 10.48
CA ARG A 353 -1.33 -0.69 9.40
C ARG A 353 -0.93 -2.16 9.36
N GLU A 354 0.36 -2.46 9.45
CA GLU A 354 0.83 -3.85 9.49
C GLU A 354 0.23 -4.61 10.69
N GLN A 355 0.22 -4.00 11.87
CA GLN A 355 -0.38 -4.60 13.06
C GLN A 355 -1.88 -4.81 12.87
N SER A 356 -2.59 -3.80 12.36
CA SER A 356 -4.04 -3.85 12.14
C SER A 356 -4.40 -4.96 11.16
N ARG A 357 -3.55 -5.22 10.16
CA ARG A 357 -3.71 -6.35 9.26
C ARG A 357 -3.52 -7.69 9.96
N ASP A 358 -2.48 -7.80 10.81
CA ASP A 358 -2.21 -9.02 11.58
C ASP A 358 -3.35 -9.34 12.58
N THR A 359 -4.14 -8.36 12.99
CA THR A 359 -5.33 -8.52 13.85
C THR A 359 -6.66 -8.51 13.10
N TYR A 360 -6.67 -8.51 11.76
CA TYR A 360 -7.87 -8.45 10.92
C TYR A 360 -8.77 -7.24 11.19
N CYS A 361 -8.16 -6.08 11.43
CA CYS A 361 -8.83 -4.80 11.69
C CYS A 361 -8.35 -3.66 10.75
N GLU A 362 -7.69 -3.97 9.63
CA GLU A 362 -7.14 -2.99 8.67
C GLU A 362 -8.24 -2.11 8.05
N GLU A 363 -9.46 -2.61 7.96
CA GLU A 363 -10.62 -1.89 7.43
C GLU A 363 -10.94 -0.62 8.23
N ASN A 364 -10.73 -0.60 9.54
CA ASN A 364 -10.97 0.59 10.37
C ASN A 364 -10.04 1.75 9.97
N LEU A 365 -8.75 1.46 9.77
CA LEU A 365 -7.78 2.45 9.32
C LEU A 365 -8.08 2.91 7.89
N THR A 366 -8.45 1.97 7.02
CA THR A 366 -8.78 2.28 5.62
C THR A 366 -10.01 3.16 5.51
N PHE A 367 -11.07 2.84 6.25
CA PHE A 367 -12.27 3.67 6.34
C PHE A 367 -11.96 5.07 6.85
N TYR A 368 -11.19 5.18 7.94
CA TYR A 368 -10.82 6.47 8.50
C TYR A 368 -10.13 7.37 7.47
N GLN A 369 -9.21 6.81 6.68
CA GLN A 369 -8.48 7.54 5.63
C GLN A 369 -9.38 7.91 4.43
N ASP A 370 -10.20 6.97 3.94
CA ASP A 370 -11.12 7.22 2.82
C ASP A 370 -12.16 8.30 3.20
N VAL A 371 -12.65 8.30 4.45
CA VAL A 371 -13.58 9.30 4.98
C VAL A 371 -12.91 10.65 5.21
N ASP A 372 -11.68 10.69 5.71
CA ASP A 372 -10.92 11.95 5.85
C ASP A 372 -10.72 12.64 4.50
N GLU A 373 -10.30 11.88 3.48
CA GLU A 373 -10.14 12.39 2.11
C GLU A 373 -11.47 12.90 1.55
N PHE A 374 -12.56 12.12 1.72
CA PHE A 374 -13.91 12.53 1.32
C PHE A 374 -14.33 13.85 2.00
N ILE A 375 -14.27 13.93 3.33
CA ILE A 375 -14.71 15.13 4.09
C ILE A 375 -13.91 16.35 3.65
N ARG A 376 -12.58 16.24 3.53
CA ARG A 376 -11.73 17.37 3.10
C ARG A 376 -12.11 17.84 1.71
N ASN A 377 -12.25 16.94 0.74
CA ASN A 377 -12.56 17.28 -0.64
C ASN A 377 -13.98 17.85 -0.76
N SER A 378 -14.97 17.22 -0.14
CA SER A 378 -16.37 17.64 -0.21
C SER A 378 -16.63 18.97 0.50
N LYS A 379 -15.91 19.29 1.59
CA LYS A 379 -15.96 20.63 2.20
C LYS A 379 -15.44 21.72 1.27
N VAL A 380 -14.37 21.47 0.51
CA VAL A 380 -13.84 22.43 -0.47
C VAL A 380 -14.86 22.65 -1.59
N VAL A 381 -15.40 21.57 -2.16
CA VAL A 381 -16.41 21.63 -3.23
C VAL A 381 -17.66 22.37 -2.76
N THR A 382 -18.16 22.06 -1.56
CA THR A 382 -19.39 22.65 -1.02
C THR A 382 -19.23 24.14 -0.75
N ARG A 383 -18.08 24.55 -0.17
CA ARG A 383 -17.77 25.97 0.03
C ARG A 383 -17.68 26.74 -1.30
N ALA A 384 -17.11 26.13 -2.33
CA ALA A 384 -17.06 26.72 -3.66
C ALA A 384 -18.47 26.84 -4.28
N ALA A 385 -19.28 25.78 -4.19
CA ALA A 385 -20.64 25.75 -4.72
C ALA A 385 -21.58 26.76 -4.04
N ARG A 386 -21.41 27.01 -2.73
CA ARG A 386 -22.17 28.06 -2.01
C ARG A 386 -21.80 29.47 -2.42
N ARG A 387 -20.57 29.70 -2.89
CA ARG A 387 -20.15 31.00 -3.44
C ARG A 387 -20.70 31.19 -4.84
N GLU A 388 -20.56 30.17 -5.68
CA GLU A 388 -21.02 30.19 -7.05
C GLU A 388 -21.36 28.78 -7.53
N LEU A 389 -22.62 28.59 -7.93
CA LEU A 389 -23.06 27.34 -8.54
C LEU A 389 -22.82 27.41 -10.05
N ASN A 390 -21.86 26.65 -10.53
CA ASN A 390 -21.54 26.51 -11.95
C ASN A 390 -21.41 25.02 -12.32
N MET A 391 -21.21 24.73 -13.61
CA MET A 391 -21.11 23.35 -14.10
C MET A 391 -19.99 22.55 -13.42
N THR A 392 -18.87 23.20 -13.09
CA THR A 392 -17.72 22.56 -12.43
C THR A 392 -18.03 22.20 -10.98
N THR A 393 -18.64 23.10 -10.21
CA THR A 393 -19.01 22.82 -8.82
C THR A 393 -20.15 21.81 -8.74
N LYS A 394 -21.12 21.86 -9.67
CA LYS A 394 -22.16 20.82 -9.78
C LYS A 394 -21.58 19.44 -10.07
N ALA A 395 -20.60 19.35 -10.98
CA ALA A 395 -19.90 18.10 -11.25
C ALA A 395 -19.11 17.60 -10.02
N GLY A 396 -18.46 18.50 -9.28
CA GLY A 396 -17.76 18.15 -8.04
C GLY A 396 -18.67 17.63 -6.92
N ILE A 397 -19.90 18.15 -6.82
CA ILE A 397 -20.92 17.66 -5.88
C ILE A 397 -21.32 16.23 -6.26
N ASN A 398 -21.60 15.97 -7.53
CA ASN A 398 -21.94 14.63 -8.02
C ASN A 398 -20.81 13.62 -7.78
N ASP A 399 -19.56 14.03 -8.00
CA ASP A 399 -18.40 13.19 -7.72
C ASP A 399 -18.27 12.88 -6.23
N SER A 400 -18.52 13.88 -5.36
CA SER A 400 -18.52 13.70 -3.90
C SER A 400 -19.61 12.73 -3.45
N ILE A 401 -20.83 12.88 -3.98
CA ILE A 401 -21.95 11.96 -3.70
C ILE A 401 -21.59 10.54 -4.16
N THR A 402 -20.99 10.41 -5.34
CA THR A 402 -20.53 9.10 -5.85
C THR A 402 -19.46 8.49 -4.94
N GLN A 403 -18.51 9.28 -4.45
CA GLN A 403 -17.51 8.83 -3.48
C GLN A 403 -18.16 8.37 -2.17
N ALA A 404 -19.14 9.12 -1.64
CA ALA A 404 -19.89 8.75 -0.46
C ALA A 404 -20.55 7.36 -0.62
N TYR A 405 -21.19 7.09 -1.76
CA TYR A 405 -21.80 5.78 -2.02
C TYR A 405 -20.75 4.66 -2.06
N ARG A 406 -19.59 4.92 -2.67
CA ARG A 406 -18.50 3.95 -2.71
C ARG A 406 -18.03 3.59 -1.30
N ILE A 407 -17.82 4.57 -0.43
CA ILE A 407 -17.41 4.34 0.96
C ILE A 407 -18.51 3.59 1.72
N TYR A 408 -19.77 4.02 1.58
CA TYR A 408 -20.91 3.36 2.23
C TYR A 408 -21.01 1.89 1.86
N HIS A 409 -20.97 1.55 0.57
CA HIS A 409 -21.05 0.15 0.13
C HIS A 409 -19.83 -0.67 0.53
N ALA A 410 -18.65 -0.06 0.61
CA ALA A 410 -17.41 -0.73 0.97
C ALA A 410 -17.28 -1.03 2.48
N PHE A 411 -17.92 -0.25 3.37
CA PHE A 411 -17.68 -0.36 4.82
C PHE A 411 -18.93 -0.39 5.70
N LEU A 412 -20.06 0.14 5.24
CA LEU A 412 -21.22 0.45 6.09
C LEU A 412 -22.49 -0.30 5.68
N ALA A 413 -22.59 -0.76 4.43
CA ALA A 413 -23.70 -1.58 3.97
C ALA A 413 -23.70 -2.94 4.71
N ALA A 414 -24.89 -3.47 4.99
CA ALA A 414 -25.03 -4.78 5.61
C ALA A 414 -24.46 -5.89 4.72
N GLY A 415 -23.61 -6.76 5.28
CA GLY A 415 -22.93 -7.82 4.53
C GLY A 415 -21.84 -7.29 3.60
N SER A 416 -21.34 -6.08 3.85
CA SER A 416 -20.19 -5.53 3.15
C SER A 416 -18.92 -6.35 3.47
N PRO A 417 -18.01 -6.57 2.51
CA PRO A 417 -16.79 -7.32 2.75
C PRO A 417 -15.88 -6.72 3.83
N CYS A 418 -15.93 -5.40 4.02
CA CYS A 418 -15.16 -4.68 5.04
C CYS A 418 -16.10 -4.03 6.07
N GLU A 419 -17.19 -4.70 6.42
CA GLU A 419 -18.23 -4.19 7.32
C GLU A 419 -17.68 -3.77 8.68
N LEU A 420 -17.95 -2.52 9.06
CA LEU A 420 -17.48 -1.94 10.31
C LEU A 420 -18.41 -2.22 11.48
N ASN A 421 -17.81 -2.37 12.66
CA ASN A 421 -18.51 -2.49 13.93
C ASN A 421 -18.90 -1.10 14.48
N ILE A 422 -19.95 -0.51 13.90
CA ILE A 422 -20.57 0.74 14.38
C ILE A 422 -21.98 0.48 14.92
N ASP A 423 -22.46 1.36 15.79
CA ASP A 423 -23.78 1.21 16.39
C ASP A 423 -24.93 1.26 15.35
N HIS A 424 -26.04 0.61 15.70
CA HIS A 424 -27.19 0.45 14.83
C HIS A 424 -27.89 1.78 14.51
N GLN A 425 -27.84 2.76 15.41
CA GLN A 425 -28.51 4.05 15.23
C GLN A 425 -27.81 4.88 14.15
N LEU A 426 -26.49 5.03 14.25
CA LEU A 426 -25.68 5.75 13.28
C LEU A 426 -25.76 5.11 11.89
N ARG A 427 -25.73 3.77 11.85
CA ARG A 427 -25.93 3.01 10.61
C ARG A 427 -27.28 3.32 9.96
N ASN A 428 -28.37 3.34 10.72
CA ASN A 428 -29.70 3.65 10.19
C ASN A 428 -29.83 5.10 9.71
N SER A 429 -29.18 6.05 10.37
CA SER A 429 -29.10 7.44 9.92
C SER A 429 -28.41 7.54 8.55
N LEU A 430 -27.27 6.86 8.38
CA LEU A 430 -26.54 6.77 7.10
C LEU A 430 -27.38 6.11 6.01
N ILE A 431 -28.03 4.97 6.28
CA ILE A 431 -28.92 4.28 5.32
C ILE A 431 -30.05 5.21 4.85
N THR A 432 -30.72 5.84 5.81
CA THR A 432 -31.87 6.72 5.54
C THR A 432 -31.46 7.90 4.66
N ARG A 433 -30.31 8.52 4.96
CA ARG A 433 -29.84 9.69 4.21
C ARG A 433 -29.30 9.33 2.83
N MET A 434 -28.52 8.25 2.73
CA MET A 434 -28.02 7.76 1.45
C MET A 434 -29.16 7.33 0.52
N THR A 435 -30.28 6.82 1.05
CA THR A 435 -31.45 6.47 0.22
C THR A 435 -32.23 7.70 -0.26
N LYS A 436 -32.33 8.77 0.56
CA LYS A 436 -33.04 10.02 0.21
C LYS A 436 -32.29 10.88 -0.80
N ALA A 437 -30.95 10.85 -0.77
CA ALA A 437 -30.08 11.68 -1.61
C ALA A 437 -30.24 11.48 -3.13
N VAL A 438 -30.88 10.38 -3.58
CA VAL A 438 -31.09 10.06 -5.01
C VAL A 438 -32.25 10.86 -5.63
N SER A 439 -33.11 11.50 -4.84
CA SER A 439 -34.45 11.89 -5.29
C SER A 439 -34.67 13.38 -5.60
N GLN A 440 -33.75 14.30 -5.30
CA GLN A 440 -34.01 15.76 -5.42
C GLN A 440 -32.80 16.58 -5.90
N ASP A 441 -32.91 17.17 -7.10
CA ASP A 441 -31.89 18.04 -7.72
C ASP A 441 -31.76 19.44 -7.07
N ALA A 442 -32.79 19.89 -6.33
CA ALA A 442 -32.84 21.24 -5.76
C ALA A 442 -32.08 21.40 -4.43
N THR A 443 -31.66 20.30 -3.79
CA THR A 443 -31.07 20.27 -2.43
C THR A 443 -29.73 19.51 -2.38
N MET A 444 -29.03 19.38 -3.51
CA MET A 444 -27.81 18.56 -3.60
C MET A 444 -26.69 19.04 -2.67
N ILE A 445 -26.58 20.36 -2.48
CA ILE A 445 -25.58 20.95 -1.56
C ILE A 445 -25.91 20.57 -0.11
N ASP A 446 -27.14 20.84 0.34
CA ASP A 446 -27.55 20.55 1.72
C ASP A 446 -27.52 19.04 2.00
N THR A 447 -27.87 18.23 1.00
CA THR A 447 -27.74 16.77 1.09
C THR A 447 -26.30 16.32 1.28
N LEU A 448 -25.36 16.88 0.53
CA LEU A 448 -23.94 16.56 0.68
C LEU A 448 -23.41 17.01 2.05
N GLU A 449 -23.83 18.16 2.57
CA GLU A 449 -23.44 18.62 3.92
C GLU A 449 -23.94 17.71 5.03
N GLU A 450 -25.19 17.24 4.93
CA GLU A 450 -25.73 16.27 5.87
C GLU A 450 -24.97 14.94 5.80
N VAL A 451 -24.62 14.48 4.59
CA VAL A 451 -23.79 13.27 4.41
C VAL A 451 -22.39 13.46 5.03
N ILE A 452 -21.77 14.64 4.86
CA ILE A 452 -20.49 14.98 5.50
C ILE A 452 -20.61 14.85 7.03
N SER A 453 -21.65 15.43 7.64
CA SER A 453 -21.87 15.37 9.09
C SER A 453 -21.99 13.92 9.59
N LEU A 454 -22.74 13.08 8.89
CA LEU A 454 -22.89 11.67 9.28
C LEU A 454 -21.57 10.88 9.15
N PHE A 455 -20.77 11.18 8.13
CA PHE A 455 -19.44 10.57 7.99
C PHE A 455 -18.45 11.08 9.05
N GLU A 456 -18.55 12.33 9.51
CA GLU A 456 -17.77 12.84 10.64
C GLU A 456 -18.10 12.10 11.93
N GLU A 457 -19.38 11.87 12.21
CA GLU A 457 -19.82 11.07 13.36
C GLU A 457 -19.29 9.63 13.28
N ALA A 458 -19.41 8.99 12.11
CA ALA A 458 -18.88 7.64 11.90
C ALA A 458 -17.36 7.57 12.03
N GLN A 459 -16.65 8.57 11.53
CA GLN A 459 -15.20 8.67 11.65
C GLN A 459 -14.77 8.78 13.12
N ASP A 460 -15.47 9.58 13.94
CA ASP A 460 -15.18 9.72 15.38
C ASP A 460 -15.43 8.42 16.15
N VAL A 461 -16.51 7.69 15.84
CA VAL A 461 -16.78 6.36 16.42
C VAL A 461 -15.65 5.38 16.11
N VAL A 462 -15.25 5.27 14.83
CA VAL A 462 -14.17 4.37 14.41
C VAL A 462 -12.82 4.80 15.00
N PHE A 463 -12.57 6.11 15.11
CA PHE A 463 -11.38 6.64 15.78
C PHE A 463 -11.32 6.20 17.25
N LYS A 464 -12.43 6.35 17.99
CA LYS A 464 -12.52 5.91 19.40
C LYS A 464 -12.37 4.40 19.54
N LEU A 465 -12.92 3.62 18.59
CA LEU A 465 -12.75 2.17 18.54
C LEU A 465 -11.27 1.79 18.37
N MET A 466 -10.59 2.37 17.38
CA MET A 466 -9.16 2.14 17.16
C MET A 466 -8.32 2.59 18.38
N ALA A 467 -8.65 3.72 18.99
CA ALA A 467 -7.94 4.24 20.14
C ALA A 467 -8.10 3.35 21.39
N SER A 468 -9.30 2.81 21.61
CA SER A 468 -9.57 1.97 22.77
C SER A 468 -9.01 0.56 22.62
N ASP A 469 -9.13 -0.06 21.44
CA ASP A 469 -8.79 -1.48 21.24
C ASP A 469 -7.44 -1.70 20.53
N LEU A 470 -7.16 -0.98 19.44
CA LEU A 470 -5.98 -1.26 18.61
C LEU A 470 -4.71 -0.60 19.13
N VAL A 471 -4.80 0.63 19.66
CA VAL A 471 -3.62 1.36 20.15
C VAL A 471 -2.91 0.65 21.31
N PRO A 472 -3.60 0.15 22.36
CA PRO A 472 -2.93 -0.59 23.42
C PRO A 472 -2.23 -1.85 22.90
N LYS A 473 -2.90 -2.61 22.04
CA LYS A 473 -2.33 -3.82 21.40
C LYS A 473 -1.08 -3.48 20.61
N PHE A 474 -1.14 -2.43 19.79
CA PHE A 474 0.00 -1.95 19.00
C PHE A 474 1.20 -1.56 19.86
N LEU A 475 0.99 -0.77 20.92
CA LEU A 475 2.07 -0.31 21.80
C LEU A 475 2.67 -1.44 22.65
N SER A 476 1.85 -2.43 23.00
CA SER A 476 2.30 -3.60 23.74
C SER A 476 3.05 -4.61 22.87
N ASN A 477 2.87 -4.60 21.55
CA ASN A 477 3.44 -5.60 20.66
C ASN A 477 4.99 -5.54 20.64
N PRO A 478 5.67 -6.62 21.09
CA PRO A 478 7.14 -6.69 21.14
C PRO A 478 7.84 -6.38 19.81
N LYS A 479 7.22 -6.74 18.67
CA LYS A 479 7.75 -6.50 17.32
C LYS A 479 8.04 -5.01 17.07
N TYR A 480 7.21 -4.13 17.60
CA TYR A 480 7.28 -2.68 17.35
C TYR A 480 7.91 -1.91 18.51
N GLN A 481 8.07 -2.52 19.68
CA GLN A 481 8.63 -1.86 20.88
C GLN A 481 10.01 -1.23 20.64
N GLN A 482 10.89 -1.90 19.91
CA GLN A 482 12.23 -1.39 19.59
C GLN A 482 12.15 -0.14 18.69
N GLN A 483 11.25 -0.17 17.71
CA GLN A 483 11.06 0.95 16.79
C GLN A 483 10.50 2.15 17.54
N PHE A 484 9.50 1.96 18.41
CA PHE A 484 8.99 3.05 19.24
C PHE A 484 10.06 3.68 20.13
N ARG A 485 10.98 2.88 20.71
CA ARG A 485 12.11 3.42 21.50
C ARG A 485 12.93 4.42 20.68
N SER A 486 13.27 4.09 19.43
CA SER A 486 13.98 5.01 18.54
C SER A 486 13.18 6.30 18.25
N TYR A 487 11.86 6.21 18.05
CA TYR A 487 11.00 7.41 17.92
C TYR A 487 10.91 8.24 19.20
N TYR A 488 10.87 7.58 20.37
CA TYR A 488 10.85 8.25 21.68
C TYR A 488 12.13 9.04 21.96
N PHE A 489 13.27 8.65 21.36
CA PHE A 489 14.54 9.38 21.47
C PHE A 489 14.76 10.43 20.36
N GLY A 490 14.00 10.38 19.26
CA GLY A 490 14.14 11.31 18.12
C GLY A 490 13.42 12.65 18.28
N ALA A 491 12.54 12.79 19.28
CA ALA A 491 11.90 14.07 19.60
C ALA A 491 12.84 14.95 20.45
N VAL A 492 13.85 15.55 19.80
CA VAL A 492 14.41 16.90 19.96
C VAL A 492 15.79 16.93 19.30
N GLY A 493 15.80 17.29 18.02
CA GLY A 493 16.95 17.87 17.35
C GLY A 493 16.53 19.22 16.81
N LYS A 494 16.35 20.23 17.67
CA LYS A 494 16.34 21.61 17.20
C LYS A 494 17.69 21.85 16.53
N GLY A 495 17.69 22.16 15.24
CA GLY A 495 18.88 22.68 14.56
C GLY A 495 19.37 23.95 15.27
N PRO A 496 20.66 24.30 15.13
CA PRO A 496 21.23 25.44 15.83
C PRO A 496 20.51 26.71 15.36
N GLU A 497 19.84 27.39 16.31
CA GLU A 497 19.38 28.76 16.11
C GLU A 497 20.64 29.61 15.88
N ARG A 498 20.76 30.17 14.66
CA ARG A 498 21.79 31.15 14.35
C ARG A 498 21.45 32.43 15.11
N GLY A 499 22.32 32.81 16.04
CA GLY A 499 22.41 34.18 16.54
C GLY A 499 23.00 35.12 15.51
#